data_AF-A0AAU4I8P1-F1
#
_entry.id   AF-A0AAU4I8P1-F1
#
_cell.length_a   1.000
_cell.length_b   1.000
_cell.length_c   1.000
_cell.angle_alpha   90.00
_cell.angle_beta   90.00
_cell.angle_gamma   90.00
#
_symmetry.space_group_name_H-M   'P 1'
#
loop_
_entity.id
_entity.type
_entity.pdbx_description
1 polymer ?
#
loop_
_entity_poly.entity_id
_entity_poly.type
_entity_poly.pdbx_seq_one_letter_code
_entity_poly.pdbx_strand_id
1 'polypeptide(L)'
;MAKSKKSSGQAAAPVPVQRTSSLPRKKAKTVTEQLLEELAEAGRVVKREASGRETEKWPIRVAAARRSGKIPATKELHAGWCRDGYEIRLVDTPAWPLAVLSPVAVPARLPTPHPVVRALQAHSQPMALTKAVQGRAFCLIHALLTATQKLGYVSAFGTAESAPAPHRRRGGSPHFTITAQGQRCDFLILQEQDRTDHIPTKKELSDAEKHSWVRIPRYEYSPAERLRICISGGSRHRADEWADTAARPLEHQLAEIVQEVGLRGEAAEHKRLADLEAAREKRLRWEAAMEQAKIDYAEAVRIQRLEAQEKAWRRAADLAEYIDALRLHTQNLPTGTERDGAEAWIAWASGHVQRLDPLNGTLRLPDIPEPRADDLQPFLHGWNPYGPGF
;
A
#
# COMPACT_ATOMS: atom_id res chain seq x y z
N MET A 1 82.44 40.35 -64.03
CA MET A 1 82.01 41.04 -62.79
C MET A 1 81.47 40.01 -61.81
N ALA A 2 82.20 39.76 -60.73
CA ALA A 2 81.87 38.78 -59.71
C ALA A 2 80.99 39.39 -58.62
N LYS A 3 79.97 38.65 -58.15
CA LYS A 3 79.46 38.73 -56.77
C LYS A 3 79.10 37.34 -56.25
N SER A 4 80.06 36.78 -55.54
CA SER A 4 80.01 36.03 -54.27
C SER A 4 78.64 35.58 -53.73
N LYS A 5 78.47 34.27 -53.53
CA LYS A 5 77.48 33.69 -52.60
C LYS A 5 78.18 32.66 -51.70
N LYS A 6 78.08 32.92 -50.39
CA LYS A 6 78.70 32.19 -49.27
C LYS A 6 78.16 30.76 -49.12
N SER A 7 79.07 29.84 -48.77
CA SER A 7 78.80 28.51 -48.22
C SER A 7 78.69 28.51 -46.69
N SER A 8 77.85 27.63 -46.16
CA SER A 8 77.93 27.01 -44.83
C SER A 8 76.93 25.86 -44.88
N GLY A 9 77.28 24.58 -44.72
CA GLY A 9 78.06 23.99 -43.64
C GLY A 9 77.15 22.94 -42.99
N GLN A 10 77.34 21.68 -43.35
CA GLN A 10 76.54 20.51 -43.00
C GLN A 10 76.84 20.07 -41.56
N ALA A 11 75.82 19.86 -40.72
CA ALA A 11 75.96 19.24 -39.39
C ALA A 11 74.78 18.32 -39.09
N ALA A 12 75.10 17.17 -38.49
CA ALA A 12 74.29 15.97 -38.37
C ALA A 12 73.04 16.11 -37.46
N ALA A 13 71.99 15.37 -37.83
CA ALA A 13 70.72 15.31 -37.12
C ALA A 13 70.78 14.41 -35.86
N PRO A 14 70.11 14.76 -34.75
CA PRO A 14 70.07 13.95 -33.54
C PRO A 14 68.99 12.85 -33.60
N VAL A 15 69.30 11.71 -32.97
CA VAL A 15 68.43 10.53 -32.80
C VAL A 15 67.21 10.87 -31.92
N PRO A 16 65.97 10.48 -32.29
CA PRO A 16 64.80 10.74 -31.48
C PRO A 16 64.62 9.72 -30.35
N VAL A 17 64.45 10.26 -29.13
CA VAL A 17 64.13 9.53 -27.90
C VAL A 17 62.74 8.88 -28.02
N GLN A 18 62.69 7.56 -27.82
CA GLN A 18 61.43 6.79 -27.78
C GLN A 18 60.58 7.22 -26.58
N ARG A 19 59.41 7.80 -26.85
CA ARG A 19 58.36 8.01 -25.84
C ARG A 19 57.70 6.66 -25.55
N THR A 20 57.84 6.19 -24.32
CA THR A 20 57.11 5.03 -23.80
C THR A 20 55.61 5.25 -23.91
N SER A 21 54.93 4.41 -24.68
CA SER A 21 53.46 4.40 -24.80
C SER A 21 52.81 4.02 -23.47
N SER A 22 52.09 4.97 -22.86
CA SER A 22 51.26 4.71 -21.68
C SER A 22 50.10 3.76 -22.04
N LEU A 23 49.98 2.64 -21.30
CA LEU A 23 48.85 1.71 -21.38
C LEU A 23 47.51 2.45 -21.17
N PRO A 24 46.41 2.02 -21.83
CA PRO A 24 45.12 2.68 -21.71
C PRO A 24 44.58 2.57 -20.28
N ARG A 25 44.40 3.71 -19.62
CA ARG A 25 43.70 3.81 -18.33
C ARG A 25 42.28 3.27 -18.49
N LYS A 26 41.95 2.17 -17.79
CA LYS A 26 40.56 1.69 -17.67
C LYS A 26 39.68 2.84 -17.18
N LYS A 27 38.61 3.18 -17.92
CA LYS A 27 37.66 4.21 -17.49
C LYS A 27 37.12 3.84 -16.11
N ALA A 28 37.13 4.80 -15.18
CA ALA A 28 36.57 4.59 -13.86
C ALA A 28 35.07 4.24 -13.99
N LYS A 29 34.65 3.17 -13.33
CA LYS A 29 33.24 2.75 -13.31
C LYS A 29 32.39 3.87 -12.72
N THR A 30 31.27 4.16 -13.38
CA THR A 30 30.29 5.10 -12.85
C THR A 30 29.64 4.51 -11.59
N VAL A 31 29.18 5.37 -10.68
CA VAL A 31 28.47 4.94 -9.45
C VAL A 31 27.25 4.06 -9.77
N THR A 32 26.61 4.27 -10.93
CA THR A 32 25.53 3.43 -11.44
C THR A 32 26.00 2.04 -11.85
N GLU A 33 27.18 1.92 -12.47
CA GLU A 33 27.78 0.61 -12.80
C GLU A 33 28.21 -0.14 -11.55
N GLN A 34 28.79 0.56 -10.56
CA GLN A 34 29.14 -0.03 -9.27
C GLN A 34 27.89 -0.57 -8.55
N LEU A 35 26.80 0.21 -8.53
CA LEU A 35 25.53 -0.23 -7.95
C LEU A 35 24.97 -1.47 -8.67
N LEU A 36 25.01 -1.51 -10.00
CA LEU A 36 24.51 -2.66 -10.77
C LEU A 36 25.38 -3.91 -10.59
N GLU A 37 26.69 -3.76 -10.42
CA GLU A 37 27.60 -4.88 -10.09
C GLU A 37 27.33 -5.40 -8.68
N GLU A 38 27.23 -4.52 -7.68
CA GLU A 38 26.87 -4.92 -6.31
C GLU A 38 25.52 -5.66 -6.27
N LEU A 39 24.55 -5.21 -7.07
CA LEU A 39 23.24 -5.87 -7.17
C LEU A 39 23.28 -7.17 -7.98
N ALA A 40 24.17 -7.30 -8.96
CA ALA A 40 24.37 -8.54 -9.70
C ALA A 40 24.99 -9.63 -8.82
N GLU A 41 25.89 -9.26 -7.90
CA GLU A 41 26.53 -10.17 -6.96
C GLU A 41 25.66 -10.50 -5.75
N ALA A 42 25.06 -9.50 -5.11
CA ALA A 42 24.34 -9.67 -3.86
C ALA A 42 22.82 -9.86 -4.02
N GLY A 43 22.24 -9.50 -5.17
CA GLY A 43 20.79 -9.46 -5.42
C GLY A 43 20.02 -8.37 -4.64
N ARG A 44 20.56 -7.95 -3.49
CA ARG A 44 20.01 -6.96 -2.56
C ARG A 44 21.14 -6.16 -1.93
N VAL A 45 20.97 -4.84 -1.90
CA VAL A 45 21.90 -3.93 -1.20
C VAL A 45 21.09 -2.97 -0.34
N VAL A 46 21.49 -2.80 0.92
CA VAL A 46 20.93 -1.77 1.81
C VAL A 46 21.98 -0.71 2.03
N LYS A 47 21.70 0.51 1.61
CA LYS A 47 22.60 1.66 1.78
C LYS A 47 22.10 2.49 2.95
N ARG A 48 22.87 2.49 4.05
CA ARG A 48 22.61 3.35 5.21
C ARG A 48 22.72 4.81 4.79
N GLU A 49 21.84 5.65 5.33
CA GLU A 49 21.88 7.08 5.03
C GLU A 49 23.10 7.70 5.74
N ALA A 50 23.99 8.33 4.96
CA ALA A 50 25.09 9.12 5.49
C ALA A 50 24.59 10.54 5.81
N SER A 51 24.79 11.00 7.05
CA SER A 51 24.50 12.38 7.44
C SER A 51 25.66 13.31 7.04
N GLY A 52 25.37 14.40 6.30
CA GLY A 52 26.38 15.38 5.87
C GLY A 52 26.05 16.15 4.58
N ARG A 53 26.91 17.07 4.14
CA ARG A 53 26.74 17.82 2.87
C ARG A 53 26.86 16.95 1.61
N GLU A 54 27.38 15.73 1.73
CA GLU A 54 27.47 14.72 0.68
C GLU A 54 26.40 13.63 0.85
N THR A 55 25.17 13.97 1.25
CA THR A 55 24.07 12.99 1.34
C THR A 55 23.82 12.38 -0.04
N GLU A 56 24.18 11.11 -0.18
CA GLU A 56 23.95 10.34 -1.39
C GLU A 56 22.46 10.13 -1.61
N LYS A 57 21.88 10.87 -2.57
CA LYS A 57 20.45 10.76 -2.91
C LYS A 57 20.19 9.49 -3.73
N TRP A 58 20.16 8.34 -3.05
CA TRP A 58 19.88 7.04 -3.64
C TRP A 58 18.62 6.98 -4.52
N PRO A 59 17.49 7.65 -4.20
CA PRO A 59 16.34 7.71 -5.10
C PRO A 59 16.66 8.28 -6.49
N ILE A 60 17.50 9.32 -6.56
CA ILE A 60 17.92 9.94 -7.84
C ILE A 60 18.83 8.98 -8.63
N ARG A 61 19.72 8.28 -7.92
CA ARG A 61 20.64 7.32 -8.53
C ARG A 61 19.91 6.08 -9.08
N VAL A 62 18.91 5.56 -8.35
CA VAL A 62 18.03 4.50 -8.82
C VAL A 62 17.24 4.95 -10.05
N ALA A 63 16.73 6.19 -10.06
CA ALA A 63 16.07 6.74 -11.24
C ALA A 63 17.03 6.87 -12.44
N ALA A 64 18.29 7.25 -12.22
CA ALA A 64 19.31 7.28 -13.27
C ALA A 64 19.67 5.88 -13.78
N ALA A 65 19.79 4.89 -12.88
CA ALA A 65 20.01 3.49 -13.22
C ALA A 65 18.90 2.94 -14.12
N ARG A 66 17.63 3.19 -13.76
CA ARG A 66 16.46 2.81 -14.58
C ARG A 66 16.48 3.41 -15.98
N ARG A 67 16.96 4.65 -16.13
CA ARG A 67 17.08 5.33 -17.43
C ARG A 67 18.31 4.93 -18.24
N SER A 68 19.30 4.28 -17.62
CA SER A 68 20.58 3.98 -18.27
C SER A 68 20.52 2.88 -19.33
N GLY A 69 19.46 2.07 -19.35
CA GLY A 69 19.33 0.91 -20.23
C GLY A 69 20.27 -0.25 -19.91
N LYS A 70 21.03 -0.18 -18.81
CA LYS A 70 22.04 -1.18 -18.41
C LYS A 70 21.47 -2.30 -17.51
N ILE A 71 20.22 -2.20 -17.11
CA ILE A 71 19.54 -3.25 -16.36
C ILE A 71 19.14 -4.34 -17.37
N PRO A 72 19.48 -5.63 -17.16
CA PRO A 72 19.04 -6.70 -18.04
C PRO A 72 17.52 -6.69 -18.22
N ALA A 73 17.03 -6.93 -19.44
CA ALA A 73 15.60 -6.91 -19.74
C ALA A 73 14.77 -7.90 -18.90
N THR A 74 15.42 -8.93 -18.35
CA THR A 74 14.80 -9.94 -17.47
C THR A 74 14.80 -9.53 -16.00
N LYS A 75 15.26 -8.33 -15.63
CA LYS A 75 15.32 -7.87 -14.24
C LYS A 75 14.75 -6.46 -14.07
N GLU A 76 14.12 -6.23 -12.92
CA GLU A 76 13.60 -4.93 -12.48
C GLU A 76 14.28 -4.46 -11.20
N LEU A 77 14.54 -3.15 -11.14
CA LEU A 77 15.18 -2.51 -9.99
C LEU A 77 14.11 -1.98 -9.03
N HIS A 78 13.93 -2.64 -7.89
CA HIS A 78 13.06 -2.22 -6.79
C HIS A 78 13.87 -1.41 -5.78
N ALA A 79 13.33 -0.32 -5.27
CA ALA A 79 13.98 0.45 -4.23
C ALA A 79 12.98 1.11 -3.29
N GLY A 80 13.31 1.17 -2.01
CA GLY A 80 12.44 1.73 -0.98
C GLY A 80 13.17 1.93 0.35
N TRP A 81 12.54 2.71 1.23
CA TRP A 81 13.06 2.92 2.57
C TRP A 81 12.70 1.72 3.46
N CYS A 82 13.67 1.26 4.25
CA CYS A 82 13.50 0.27 5.30
C CYS A 82 14.10 0.81 6.60
N ARG A 83 13.89 0.09 7.71
CA ARG A 83 14.42 0.46 9.04
C ARG A 83 15.93 0.69 9.05
N ASP A 84 16.67 -0.01 8.19
CA ASP A 84 18.13 -0.01 8.14
C ASP A 84 18.73 0.89 7.04
N GLY A 85 17.91 1.66 6.32
CA GLY A 85 18.34 2.58 5.26
C GLY A 85 17.57 2.43 3.95
N TYR A 86 18.20 2.79 2.83
CA TYR A 86 17.61 2.68 1.50
C TYR A 86 17.93 1.31 0.88
N GLU A 87 16.92 0.45 0.81
CA GLU A 87 17.03 -0.88 0.22
C GLU A 87 16.87 -0.79 -1.31
N ILE A 88 17.76 -1.44 -2.03
CA ILE A 88 17.74 -1.58 -3.48
C ILE A 88 17.85 -3.08 -3.80
N ARG A 89 16.93 -3.60 -4.61
CA ARG A 89 16.85 -5.00 -5.00
C ARG A 89 16.75 -5.11 -6.51
N LEU A 90 17.45 -6.09 -7.05
CA LEU A 90 17.32 -6.49 -8.44
C LEU A 90 16.49 -7.77 -8.48
N VAL A 91 15.23 -7.64 -8.88
CA VAL A 91 14.24 -8.72 -8.88
C VAL A 91 14.08 -9.20 -10.32
N ASP A 92 13.83 -10.48 -10.53
CA ASP A 92 13.50 -10.96 -11.88
C ASP A 92 12.19 -10.31 -12.34
N THR A 93 12.21 -9.78 -13.57
CA THR A 93 11.01 -9.24 -14.21
C THR A 93 9.99 -10.38 -14.29
N PRO A 94 8.73 -10.15 -13.89
CA PRO A 94 7.72 -11.19 -14.00
C PRO A 94 7.61 -11.69 -15.45
N ALA A 95 7.02 -12.86 -15.69
CA ALA A 95 6.98 -13.42 -17.05
C ALA A 95 6.07 -12.61 -18.00
N TRP A 96 5.05 -11.92 -17.46
CA TRP A 96 4.01 -11.26 -18.24
C TRP A 96 4.47 -10.04 -19.07
N PRO A 97 5.41 -9.16 -18.64
CA PRO A 97 5.92 -8.05 -19.45
C PRO A 97 6.70 -8.54 -20.67
N LEU A 98 7.37 -9.69 -20.54
CA LEU A 98 8.24 -10.31 -21.54
C LEU A 98 7.48 -11.21 -22.52
N ALA A 99 6.22 -11.53 -22.22
CA ALA A 99 5.39 -12.36 -23.07
C ALA A 99 5.09 -11.65 -24.40
N VAL A 100 5.36 -12.34 -25.51
CA VAL A 100 4.92 -11.91 -26.85
C VAL A 100 3.42 -12.13 -26.94
N LEU A 101 2.67 -11.04 -27.03
CA LEU A 101 1.22 -11.08 -27.08
C LEU A 101 0.74 -11.28 -28.52
N SER A 102 -0.18 -12.23 -28.71
CA SER A 102 -0.86 -12.40 -29.98
C SER A 102 -1.74 -11.18 -30.27
N PRO A 103 -1.59 -10.52 -31.43
CA PRO A 103 -2.40 -9.34 -31.75
C PRO A 103 -3.90 -9.63 -31.73
N VAL A 104 -4.68 -8.69 -31.20
CA VAL A 104 -6.15 -8.76 -31.25
C VAL A 104 -6.61 -8.22 -32.61
N ALA A 105 -7.28 -9.07 -33.40
CA ALA A 105 -7.80 -8.66 -34.70
C ALA A 105 -8.94 -7.65 -34.55
N VAL A 106 -8.78 -6.46 -35.12
CA VAL A 106 -9.81 -5.40 -35.13
C VAL A 106 -10.54 -5.44 -36.47
N PRO A 107 -11.86 -5.69 -36.48
CA PRO A 107 -12.61 -5.74 -37.73
C PRO A 107 -12.77 -4.33 -38.32
N ALA A 108 -12.76 -4.23 -39.65
CA ALA A 108 -12.99 -2.96 -40.34
C ALA A 108 -14.46 -2.51 -40.28
N ARG A 109 -15.40 -3.44 -40.09
CA ARG A 109 -16.85 -3.19 -40.01
C ARG A 109 -17.48 -4.13 -38.99
N LEU A 110 -18.62 -3.71 -38.42
CA LEU A 110 -19.34 -4.46 -37.39
C LEU A 110 -20.71 -4.92 -37.91
N PRO A 111 -20.80 -6.05 -38.65
CA PRO A 111 -22.09 -6.58 -39.08
C PRO A 111 -22.91 -7.10 -37.88
N THR A 112 -22.25 -7.62 -36.85
CA THR A 112 -22.88 -8.10 -35.62
C THR A 112 -22.13 -7.52 -34.42
N PRO A 113 -22.47 -6.30 -33.98
CA PRO A 113 -21.77 -5.66 -32.87
C PRO A 113 -22.03 -6.41 -31.56
N HIS A 114 -21.04 -6.35 -30.66
CA HIS A 114 -21.17 -6.89 -29.31
C HIS A 114 -22.32 -6.17 -28.57
N PRO A 115 -23.09 -6.83 -27.68
CA PRO A 115 -24.25 -6.21 -27.02
C PRO A 115 -23.96 -4.85 -26.36
N VAL A 116 -22.81 -4.71 -25.69
CA VAL A 116 -22.33 -3.44 -25.11
C VAL A 116 -22.09 -2.37 -26.18
N VAL A 117 -21.52 -2.74 -27.33
CA VAL A 117 -21.30 -1.82 -28.45
C VAL A 117 -22.63 -1.38 -29.05
N ARG A 118 -23.59 -2.30 -29.21
CA ARG A 118 -24.94 -1.98 -29.66
C ARG A 118 -25.65 -1.01 -28.71
N ALA A 119 -25.48 -1.19 -27.40
CA ALA A 119 -26.00 -0.26 -26.40
C ALA A 119 -25.36 1.13 -26.53
N LEU A 120 -24.02 1.20 -26.65
CA LEU A 120 -23.31 2.48 -26.88
C LEU A 120 -23.77 3.18 -28.16
N GLN A 121 -24.02 2.43 -29.24
CA GLN A 121 -24.48 2.96 -30.53
C GLN A 121 -25.89 3.55 -30.48
N ALA A 122 -26.72 3.14 -29.51
CA ALA A 122 -28.09 3.64 -29.38
C ALA A 122 -28.17 5.06 -28.81
N HIS A 123 -27.08 5.58 -28.24
CA HIS A 123 -27.03 6.96 -27.73
C HIS A 123 -26.93 7.99 -28.86
N SER A 124 -27.54 9.16 -28.67
CA SER A 124 -27.51 10.27 -29.64
C SER A 124 -26.10 10.86 -29.82
N GLN A 125 -25.31 10.91 -28.75
CA GLN A 125 -23.90 11.32 -28.75
C GLN A 125 -23.02 10.30 -28.01
N PRO A 126 -22.69 9.15 -28.64
CA PRO A 126 -21.93 8.09 -27.99
C PRO A 126 -20.57 8.60 -27.50
N MET A 127 -20.35 8.54 -26.18
CA MET A 127 -19.08 8.86 -25.52
C MET A 127 -18.56 10.30 -25.83
N ALA A 128 -19.44 11.19 -26.30
CA ALA A 128 -19.11 12.52 -26.84
C ALA A 128 -18.00 12.53 -27.92
N LEU A 129 -17.86 11.44 -28.68
CA LEU A 129 -16.91 11.37 -29.78
C LEU A 129 -17.45 12.05 -31.04
N THR A 130 -16.58 12.67 -31.82
CA THR A 130 -16.92 13.16 -33.17
C THR A 130 -17.20 12.00 -34.14
N LYS A 131 -17.98 12.26 -35.20
CA LYS A 131 -18.34 11.25 -36.21
C LYS A 131 -17.14 10.61 -36.89
N ALA A 132 -16.03 11.34 -37.03
CA ALA A 132 -14.80 10.85 -37.66
C ALA A 132 -14.20 9.63 -36.94
N VAL A 133 -14.30 9.56 -35.61
CA VAL A 133 -13.66 8.51 -34.80
C VAL A 133 -14.62 7.49 -34.22
N GLN A 134 -15.94 7.75 -34.25
CA GLN A 134 -16.96 6.86 -33.68
C GLN A 134 -16.88 5.42 -34.21
N GLY A 135 -16.81 5.25 -35.53
CA GLY A 135 -16.74 3.92 -36.16
C GLY A 135 -15.54 3.11 -35.68
N ARG A 136 -14.36 3.74 -35.67
CA ARG A 136 -13.11 3.14 -35.19
C ARG A 136 -13.18 2.80 -33.70
N ALA A 137 -13.71 3.70 -32.88
CA ALA A 137 -13.91 3.43 -31.45
C ALA A 137 -14.80 2.20 -31.21
N PHE A 138 -15.90 2.04 -31.95
CA PHE A 138 -16.74 0.86 -31.82
C PHE A 138 -16.03 -0.43 -32.23
N CYS A 139 -15.22 -0.40 -33.30
CA CYS A 139 -14.43 -1.56 -33.71
C CYS A 139 -13.39 -1.96 -32.65
N LEU A 140 -12.70 -0.99 -32.05
CA LEU A 140 -11.75 -1.22 -30.95
C LEU A 140 -12.44 -1.83 -29.73
N ILE A 141 -13.56 -1.26 -29.30
CA ILE A 141 -14.34 -1.78 -28.16
C ILE A 141 -14.85 -3.19 -28.46
N HIS A 142 -15.40 -3.43 -29.66
CA HIS A 142 -15.88 -4.76 -30.05
C HIS A 142 -14.76 -5.81 -30.01
N ALA A 143 -13.59 -5.49 -30.57
CA ALA A 143 -12.45 -6.38 -30.60
C ALA A 143 -11.94 -6.69 -29.19
N LEU A 144 -11.84 -5.67 -28.34
CA LEU A 144 -11.47 -5.81 -26.93
C LEU A 144 -12.45 -6.72 -26.18
N LEU A 145 -13.74 -6.44 -26.25
CA LEU A 145 -14.79 -7.20 -25.56
C LEU A 145 -14.86 -8.64 -26.05
N THR A 146 -14.73 -8.87 -27.34
CA THR A 146 -14.73 -10.22 -27.91
C THR A 146 -13.48 -11.00 -27.47
N ALA A 147 -12.32 -10.35 -27.40
CA ALA A 147 -11.10 -10.98 -26.92
C ALA A 147 -11.18 -11.34 -25.43
N THR A 148 -11.69 -10.45 -24.58
CA THR A 148 -11.86 -10.73 -23.15
C THR A 148 -12.96 -11.76 -22.88
N GLN A 149 -14.04 -11.77 -23.67
CA GLN A 149 -15.09 -12.79 -23.57
C GLN A 149 -14.56 -14.20 -23.90
N LYS A 150 -13.62 -14.33 -24.85
CA LYS A 150 -12.95 -15.62 -25.13
C LYS A 150 -12.12 -16.13 -23.94
N LEU A 151 -11.67 -15.24 -23.06
CA LEU A 151 -10.98 -15.58 -21.81
C LEU A 151 -11.96 -15.86 -20.65
N GLY A 152 -13.27 -15.82 -20.89
CA GLY A 152 -14.30 -16.03 -19.88
C GLY A 152 -14.63 -14.79 -19.04
N TYR A 153 -14.16 -13.60 -19.42
CA TYR A 153 -14.45 -12.38 -18.68
C TYR A 153 -15.85 -11.87 -19.02
N VAL A 154 -16.50 -11.26 -18.04
CA VAL A 154 -17.87 -10.74 -18.19
C VAL A 154 -17.80 -9.25 -18.47
N SER A 155 -18.50 -8.79 -19.50
CA SER A 155 -18.59 -7.37 -19.82
C SER A 155 -20.00 -6.82 -19.61
N ALA A 156 -20.10 -5.58 -19.13
CA ALA A 156 -21.37 -4.89 -18.97
C ALA A 156 -21.31 -3.47 -19.56
N PHE A 157 -22.49 -2.96 -19.95
CA PHE A 157 -22.64 -1.57 -20.33
C PHE A 157 -22.47 -0.68 -19.11
N GLY A 158 -21.75 0.44 -19.26
CA GLY A 158 -21.48 1.38 -18.17
C GLY A 158 -22.59 2.39 -18.02
N THR A 159 -22.44 3.31 -17.06
CA THR A 159 -23.45 4.35 -16.78
C THR A 159 -23.09 5.70 -17.41
N ALA A 160 -21.92 5.81 -18.06
CA ALA A 160 -21.54 7.07 -18.71
C ALA A 160 -22.26 7.27 -20.04
N GLU A 161 -23.05 8.33 -20.09
CA GLU A 161 -23.63 8.84 -21.33
C GLU A 161 -22.62 9.66 -22.15
N SER A 162 -21.61 10.24 -21.49
CA SER A 162 -20.60 11.12 -22.09
C SER A 162 -19.26 11.06 -21.36
N ALA A 163 -18.20 11.53 -22.02
CA ALA A 163 -16.87 11.60 -21.45
C ALA A 163 -16.81 12.59 -20.26
N PRO A 164 -16.23 12.20 -19.11
CA PRO A 164 -16.06 13.11 -17.98
C PRO A 164 -15.09 14.26 -18.32
N ALA A 165 -15.26 15.40 -17.64
CA ALA A 165 -14.36 16.53 -17.77
C ALA A 165 -12.88 16.11 -17.54
N PRO A 166 -11.89 16.73 -18.20
CA PRO A 166 -10.49 16.28 -18.16
C PRO A 166 -9.93 16.07 -16.74
N HIS A 167 -10.30 16.93 -15.80
CA HIS A 167 -9.86 16.87 -14.40
C HIS A 167 -10.57 15.81 -13.55
N ARG A 168 -11.64 15.16 -14.05
CA ARG A 168 -12.41 14.11 -13.36
C ARG A 168 -12.33 12.74 -14.03
N ARG A 169 -11.45 12.56 -15.04
CA ARG A 169 -11.36 11.31 -15.81
C ARG A 169 -11.15 10.05 -14.96
N ARG A 170 -10.41 10.14 -13.85
CA ARG A 170 -10.14 8.97 -12.96
C ARG A 170 -11.33 8.52 -12.10
N GLY A 171 -12.36 9.35 -11.95
CA GLY A 171 -13.54 9.06 -11.13
C GLY A 171 -14.86 9.24 -11.88
N GLY A 172 -14.81 9.38 -13.20
CA GLY A 172 -16.01 9.45 -14.03
C GLY A 172 -16.67 8.08 -14.14
N SER A 173 -17.97 8.07 -14.40
CA SER A 173 -18.70 6.86 -14.77
C SER A 173 -18.01 6.19 -15.98
N PRO A 174 -17.94 4.85 -16.04
CA PRO A 174 -17.35 4.17 -17.19
C PRO A 174 -18.34 4.09 -18.36
N HIS A 175 -17.85 4.00 -19.59
CA HIS A 175 -18.65 3.68 -20.78
C HIS A 175 -19.02 2.19 -20.81
N PHE A 176 -18.12 1.34 -20.35
CA PHE A 176 -18.36 -0.09 -20.17
C PHE A 176 -17.41 -0.66 -19.13
N THR A 177 -17.68 -1.88 -18.70
CA THR A 177 -16.87 -2.57 -17.69
C THR A 177 -16.52 -3.97 -18.17
N ILE A 178 -15.39 -4.48 -17.69
CA ILE A 178 -14.95 -5.85 -17.88
C ILE A 178 -14.57 -6.41 -16.51
N THR A 179 -15.11 -7.56 -16.14
CA THR A 179 -14.84 -8.22 -14.86
C THR A 179 -14.08 -9.52 -15.10
N ALA A 180 -12.88 -9.60 -14.52
CA ALA A 180 -12.00 -10.78 -14.56
C ALA A 180 -11.73 -11.25 -13.14
N GLN A 181 -11.97 -12.55 -12.85
CA GLN A 181 -11.82 -13.14 -11.51
C GLN A 181 -12.49 -12.33 -10.37
N GLY A 182 -13.67 -11.75 -10.65
CA GLY A 182 -14.40 -10.90 -9.69
C GLY A 182 -13.86 -9.46 -9.56
N GLN A 183 -12.69 -9.14 -10.13
CA GLN A 183 -12.19 -7.78 -10.24
C GLN A 183 -12.88 -7.05 -11.39
N ARG A 184 -13.63 -6.01 -11.06
CA ARG A 184 -14.22 -5.10 -12.04
C ARG A 184 -13.19 -4.07 -12.50
N CYS A 185 -13.03 -3.96 -13.82
CA CYS A 185 -12.27 -2.93 -14.50
C CYS A 185 -13.21 -2.00 -15.28
N ASP A 186 -13.09 -0.70 -15.05
CA ASP A 186 -13.93 0.34 -15.58
C ASP A 186 -13.23 1.00 -16.77
N PHE A 187 -13.91 1.12 -17.92
CA PHE A 187 -13.33 1.62 -19.16
C PHE A 187 -13.94 2.95 -19.60
N LEU A 188 -13.06 3.87 -19.98
CA LEU A 188 -13.39 5.15 -20.61
C LEU A 188 -12.69 5.26 -21.96
N ILE A 189 -13.40 5.82 -22.94
CA ILE A 189 -12.92 6.03 -24.30
C ILE A 189 -13.00 7.52 -24.57
N LEU A 190 -11.88 8.13 -24.90
CA LEU A 190 -11.76 9.58 -25.00
C LEU A 190 -11.19 9.95 -26.36
N GLN A 191 -11.69 11.03 -26.94
CA GLN A 191 -11.04 11.67 -28.09
C GLN A 191 -10.00 12.67 -27.58
N GLU A 192 -8.79 12.60 -28.09
CA GLU A 192 -7.76 13.60 -27.82
C GLU A 192 -8.12 14.92 -28.49
N GLN A 193 -7.54 16.00 -27.98
CA GLN A 193 -7.68 17.32 -28.56
C GLN A 193 -6.31 17.86 -28.97
N ASP A 194 -6.25 18.47 -30.15
CA ASP A 194 -5.11 19.27 -30.55
C ASP A 194 -5.24 20.65 -29.94
N ARG A 195 -4.11 21.18 -29.47
CA ARG A 195 -4.03 22.48 -28.82
C ARG A 195 -3.27 23.44 -29.72
N THR A 196 -3.95 24.51 -30.14
CA THR A 196 -3.35 25.60 -30.91
C THR A 196 -3.37 26.88 -30.09
N ASP A 197 -2.39 27.76 -30.30
CA ASP A 197 -2.41 29.08 -29.66
C ASP A 197 -3.64 29.85 -30.14
N HIS A 198 -4.44 30.34 -29.20
CA HIS A 198 -5.61 31.15 -29.52
C HIS A 198 -5.14 32.51 -30.00
N ILE A 199 -5.69 32.97 -31.11
CA ILE A 199 -5.42 34.31 -31.64
C ILE A 199 -6.58 35.21 -31.17
N PRO A 200 -6.35 36.12 -30.21
CA PRO A 200 -7.40 36.97 -29.67
C PRO A 200 -8.07 37.80 -30.77
N THR A 201 -9.40 37.77 -30.81
CA THR A 201 -10.14 38.64 -31.71
C THR A 201 -10.13 40.09 -31.21
N LYS A 202 -10.31 41.06 -32.13
CA LYS A 202 -10.41 42.49 -31.77
C LYS A 202 -11.51 42.76 -30.73
N LYS A 203 -12.57 41.95 -30.74
CA LYS A 203 -13.67 42.04 -29.78
C LYS A 203 -13.23 41.57 -28.39
N GLU A 204 -12.58 40.42 -28.30
CA GLU A 204 -12.09 39.89 -27.01
C GLU A 204 -11.03 40.78 -26.37
N LEU A 205 -10.15 41.40 -27.18
CA LEU A 205 -9.20 42.40 -26.72
C LEU A 205 -9.92 43.63 -26.15
N SER A 206 -10.91 44.17 -26.88
CA SER A 206 -11.71 45.31 -26.40
C SER A 206 -12.51 44.99 -25.14
N ASP A 207 -13.05 43.78 -25.03
CA ASP A 207 -13.82 43.35 -23.87
C ASP A 207 -12.90 43.10 -22.64
N ALA A 208 -11.69 42.59 -22.86
CA ALA A 208 -10.68 42.42 -21.81
C ALA A 208 -10.11 43.77 -21.30
N GLU A 209 -10.01 44.77 -22.18
CA GLU A 209 -9.64 46.14 -21.79
C GLU A 209 -10.74 46.82 -20.94
N LYS A 210 -12.02 46.58 -21.27
CA LYS A 210 -13.17 47.15 -20.54
C LYS A 210 -13.46 46.43 -19.22
N HIS A 211 -13.16 45.14 -19.13
CA HIS A 211 -13.53 44.30 -18.00
C HIS A 211 -12.34 43.49 -17.49
N SER A 212 -11.76 43.90 -16.36
CA SER A 212 -10.55 43.31 -15.76
C SER A 212 -10.66 41.82 -15.37
N TRP A 213 -11.89 41.31 -15.22
CA TRP A 213 -12.18 39.90 -14.94
C TRP A 213 -12.24 39.02 -16.20
N VAL A 214 -12.33 39.61 -17.41
CA VAL A 214 -12.33 38.85 -18.66
C VAL A 214 -10.93 38.29 -18.87
N ARG A 215 -10.86 36.97 -19.12
CA ARG A 215 -9.63 36.24 -19.42
C ARG A 215 -9.77 35.65 -20.80
N ILE A 216 -8.96 36.17 -21.72
CA ILE A 216 -8.87 35.61 -23.07
C ILE A 216 -8.21 34.24 -22.96
N PRO A 217 -8.84 33.17 -23.48
CA PRO A 217 -8.24 31.84 -23.48
C PRO A 217 -6.87 31.88 -24.17
N ARG A 218 -5.88 31.17 -23.61
CA ARG A 218 -4.55 31.08 -24.23
C ARG A 218 -4.53 30.14 -25.43
N TYR A 219 -5.42 29.15 -25.45
CA TYR A 219 -5.41 28.08 -26.42
C TYR A 219 -6.81 27.78 -26.93
N GLU A 220 -6.88 27.39 -28.19
CA GLU A 220 -8.03 26.73 -28.79
C GLU A 220 -7.81 25.22 -28.79
N TYR A 221 -8.90 24.48 -28.62
CA TYR A 221 -8.90 23.02 -28.59
C TYR A 221 -9.80 22.50 -29.70
N SER A 222 -9.22 21.72 -30.63
CA SER A 222 -9.96 21.05 -31.69
C SER A 222 -9.90 19.53 -31.48
N PRO A 223 -10.98 18.78 -31.78
CA PRO A 223 -10.95 17.32 -31.68
C PRO A 223 -9.94 16.71 -32.66
N ALA A 224 -9.03 15.88 -32.15
CA ALA A 224 -8.06 15.15 -32.95
C ALA A 224 -8.61 13.76 -33.34
N GLU A 225 -8.14 13.14 -34.41
CA GLU A 225 -8.55 11.77 -34.78
C GLU A 225 -7.95 10.67 -33.90
N ARG A 226 -7.21 11.07 -32.85
CA ARG A 226 -6.55 10.17 -31.89
C ARG A 226 -7.49 9.83 -30.74
N LEU A 227 -7.53 8.57 -30.37
CA LEU A 227 -8.30 8.03 -29.25
C LEU A 227 -7.39 7.68 -28.07
N ARG A 228 -7.97 7.69 -26.87
CA ARG A 228 -7.38 7.19 -25.63
C ARG A 228 -8.36 6.23 -24.93
N ILE A 229 -7.83 5.12 -24.43
CA ILE A 229 -8.52 4.16 -23.57
C ILE A 229 -7.96 4.31 -22.16
N CYS A 230 -8.84 4.56 -21.19
CA CYS A 230 -8.48 4.60 -19.77
C CYS A 230 -9.14 3.44 -19.04
N ILE A 231 -8.40 2.82 -18.12
CA ILE A 231 -8.83 1.71 -17.27
C ILE A 231 -8.67 2.10 -15.81
N SER A 232 -9.71 1.93 -15.01
CA SER A 232 -9.65 2.02 -13.55
C SER A 232 -10.16 0.73 -12.90
N GLY A 233 -9.94 0.62 -11.58
CA GLY A 233 -10.25 -0.59 -10.81
C GLY A 233 -9.11 -1.62 -10.81
N GLY A 234 -8.89 -2.25 -9.67
CA GLY A 234 -7.79 -3.20 -9.45
C GLY A 234 -6.42 -2.54 -9.34
N SER A 235 -5.39 -3.36 -9.12
CA SER A 235 -4.00 -2.92 -9.05
C SER A 235 -3.39 -2.81 -10.45
N ARG A 236 -2.85 -1.64 -10.80
CA ARG A 236 -2.19 -1.42 -12.10
C ARG A 236 -0.96 -2.30 -12.27
N HIS A 237 -0.77 -2.88 -13.46
CA HIS A 237 0.44 -3.63 -13.81
C HIS A 237 1.26 -2.90 -14.88
N ARG A 238 0.74 -2.79 -16.11
CA ARG A 238 1.38 -2.07 -17.22
C ARG A 238 1.07 -0.58 -17.17
N ALA A 239 -0.21 -0.24 -17.33
CA ALA A 239 -0.68 1.12 -17.43
C ALA A 239 -2.15 1.23 -16.99
N ASP A 240 -2.60 2.46 -16.78
CA ASP A 240 -4.02 2.79 -16.62
C ASP A 240 -4.57 3.45 -17.89
N GLU A 241 -3.72 3.80 -18.85
CA GLU A 241 -4.10 4.57 -20.04
C GLU A 241 -3.27 4.15 -21.26
N TRP A 242 -3.93 4.02 -22.41
CA TRP A 242 -3.33 3.78 -23.73
C TRP A 242 -3.86 4.82 -24.69
N ALA A 243 -2.98 5.42 -25.49
CA ALA A 243 -3.36 6.44 -26.45
C ALA A 243 -2.79 6.13 -27.83
N ASP A 244 -3.45 6.62 -28.87
CA ASP A 244 -2.90 6.60 -30.21
C ASP A 244 -1.64 7.45 -30.29
N THR A 245 -0.61 6.85 -30.88
CA THR A 245 0.61 7.53 -31.28
C THR A 245 0.95 7.15 -32.71
N ALA A 246 1.74 7.97 -33.39
CA ALA A 246 2.17 7.69 -34.77
C ALA A 246 2.87 6.32 -34.90
N ALA A 247 3.61 5.90 -33.87
CA ALA A 247 4.33 4.63 -33.87
C ALA A 247 3.48 3.45 -33.36
N ARG A 248 2.52 3.70 -32.46
CA ARG A 248 1.70 2.69 -31.80
C ARG A 248 0.23 3.10 -31.85
N PRO A 249 -0.52 2.65 -32.86
CA PRO A 249 -1.97 2.82 -32.87
C PRO A 249 -2.62 1.90 -31.82
N LEU A 250 -3.81 2.24 -31.35
CA LEU A 250 -4.52 1.47 -30.32
C LEU A 250 -4.81 0.01 -30.72
N GLU A 251 -5.01 -0.25 -32.02
CA GLU A 251 -5.19 -1.59 -32.59
C GLU A 251 -4.05 -2.53 -32.19
N HIS A 252 -2.81 -2.03 -32.18
CA HIS A 252 -1.63 -2.80 -31.80
C HIS A 252 -1.46 -2.93 -30.28
N GLN A 253 -2.16 -2.11 -29.50
CA GLN A 253 -2.08 -2.07 -28.04
C GLN A 253 -3.19 -2.93 -27.37
N LEU A 254 -4.22 -3.35 -28.12
CA LEU A 254 -5.35 -4.11 -27.56
C LEU A 254 -4.93 -5.39 -26.82
N ALA A 255 -3.92 -6.11 -27.30
CA ALA A 255 -3.48 -7.33 -26.63
C ALA A 255 -2.89 -7.03 -25.24
N GLU A 256 -2.18 -5.90 -25.07
CA GLU A 256 -1.67 -5.44 -23.78
C GLU A 256 -2.82 -5.06 -22.84
N ILE A 257 -3.86 -4.42 -23.37
CA ILE A 257 -5.06 -4.05 -22.62
C ILE A 257 -5.79 -5.31 -22.13
N VAL A 258 -5.94 -6.33 -22.97
CA VAL A 258 -6.53 -7.62 -22.59
C VAL A 258 -5.71 -8.29 -21.48
N GLN A 259 -4.39 -8.31 -21.61
CA GLN A 259 -3.50 -8.86 -20.59
C GLN A 259 -3.59 -8.08 -19.27
N GLU A 260 -3.64 -6.75 -19.31
CA GLU A 260 -3.79 -5.91 -18.12
C GLU A 260 -5.05 -6.29 -17.33
N VAL A 261 -6.19 -6.50 -18.00
CA VAL A 261 -7.44 -6.90 -17.34
C VAL A 261 -7.27 -8.24 -16.62
N GLY A 262 -6.61 -9.21 -17.26
CA GLY A 262 -6.31 -10.50 -16.64
C GLY A 262 -5.41 -10.36 -15.41
N LEU A 263 -4.32 -9.60 -15.53
CA LEU A 263 -3.39 -9.36 -14.41
C LEU A 263 -4.08 -8.67 -13.23
N ARG A 264 -4.96 -7.69 -13.49
CA ARG A 264 -5.77 -7.05 -12.44
C ARG A 264 -6.67 -8.06 -11.72
N GLY A 265 -7.28 -8.98 -12.46
CA GLY A 265 -8.10 -10.07 -11.90
C GLY A 265 -7.29 -11.06 -11.06
N GLU A 266 -6.17 -11.55 -11.58
CA GLU A 266 -5.26 -12.45 -10.86
C GLU A 266 -4.75 -11.82 -9.56
N ALA A 267 -4.32 -10.56 -9.62
CA ALA A 267 -3.84 -9.84 -8.43
C ALA A 267 -4.95 -9.65 -7.38
N ALA A 268 -6.19 -9.41 -7.80
CA ALA A 268 -7.32 -9.31 -6.89
C ALA A 268 -7.64 -10.65 -6.23
N GLU A 269 -7.58 -11.75 -6.97
CA GLU A 269 -7.80 -13.09 -6.43
C GLU A 269 -6.69 -13.49 -5.45
N HIS A 270 -5.43 -13.24 -5.80
CA HIS A 270 -4.29 -13.47 -4.90
C HIS A 270 -4.46 -12.68 -3.60
N LYS A 271 -4.85 -11.41 -3.70
CA LYS A 271 -5.14 -10.59 -2.51
C LYS A 271 -6.28 -11.18 -1.70
N ARG A 272 -7.39 -11.59 -2.33
CA ARG A 272 -8.54 -12.20 -1.65
C ARG A 272 -8.13 -13.44 -0.86
N LEU A 273 -7.30 -14.31 -1.43
CA LEU A 273 -6.79 -15.51 -0.77
C LEU A 273 -5.86 -15.16 0.40
N ALA A 274 -4.94 -14.21 0.20
CA ALA A 274 -4.04 -13.75 1.26
C ALA A 274 -4.81 -13.09 2.43
N ASP A 275 -5.83 -12.29 2.14
CA ASP A 275 -6.68 -11.65 3.15
C ASP A 275 -7.47 -12.72 3.95
N LEU A 276 -7.94 -13.79 3.29
CA LEU A 276 -8.59 -14.93 3.96
C LEU A 276 -7.63 -15.69 4.88
N GLU A 277 -6.40 -15.93 4.44
CA GLU A 277 -5.38 -16.60 5.24
C GLU A 277 -4.96 -15.74 6.44
N ALA A 278 -4.70 -14.46 6.22
CA ALA A 278 -4.37 -13.50 7.28
C ALA A 278 -5.50 -13.38 8.32
N ALA A 279 -6.77 -13.40 7.89
CA ALA A 279 -7.91 -13.38 8.79
C ALA A 279 -7.98 -14.66 9.66
N ARG A 280 -7.69 -15.84 9.07
CA ARG A 280 -7.62 -17.11 9.82
C ARG A 280 -6.49 -17.10 10.84
N GLU A 281 -5.28 -16.69 10.45
CA GLU A 281 -4.15 -16.57 11.38
C GLU A 281 -4.46 -15.58 12.51
N LYS A 282 -5.06 -14.43 12.20
CA LYS A 282 -5.43 -13.43 13.20
C LYS A 282 -6.45 -13.99 14.18
N ARG A 283 -7.43 -14.77 13.70
CA ARG A 283 -8.42 -15.44 14.55
C ARG A 283 -7.77 -16.46 15.48
N LEU A 284 -6.87 -17.30 14.97
CA LEU A 284 -6.14 -18.28 15.80
C LEU A 284 -5.30 -17.60 16.89
N ARG A 285 -4.59 -16.51 16.56
CA ARG A 285 -3.82 -15.73 17.54
C ARG A 285 -4.72 -15.10 18.60
N TRP A 286 -5.88 -14.59 18.18
CA TRP A 286 -6.86 -14.02 19.10
C TRP A 286 -7.45 -15.08 20.03
N GLU A 287 -7.83 -16.25 19.51
CA GLU A 287 -8.32 -17.38 20.32
C GLU A 287 -7.26 -17.83 21.35
N ALA A 288 -6.00 -17.95 20.93
CA ALA A 288 -4.90 -18.27 21.84
C ALA A 288 -4.69 -17.20 22.92
N ALA A 289 -4.79 -15.92 22.57
CA ALA A 289 -4.69 -14.82 23.53
C ALA A 289 -5.87 -14.82 24.52
N MET A 290 -7.08 -15.16 24.09
CA MET A 290 -8.26 -15.29 24.96
C MET A 290 -8.09 -16.42 25.98
N GLU A 291 -7.59 -17.59 25.55
CA GLU A 291 -7.35 -18.70 26.46
C GLU A 291 -6.23 -18.37 27.47
N GLN A 292 -5.15 -17.72 27.02
CA GLN A 292 -4.11 -17.26 27.94
C GLN A 292 -4.64 -16.23 28.94
N ALA A 293 -5.44 -15.26 28.48
CA ALA A 293 -6.03 -14.24 29.34
C ALA A 293 -6.95 -14.84 30.41
N LYS A 294 -7.70 -15.92 30.10
CA LYS A 294 -8.51 -16.63 31.10
C LYS A 294 -7.65 -17.28 32.19
N ILE A 295 -6.51 -17.87 31.81
CA ILE A 295 -5.56 -18.46 32.75
C ILE A 295 -4.98 -17.37 33.67
N ASP A 296 -4.54 -16.25 33.09
CA ASP A 296 -3.94 -15.14 33.83
C ASP A 296 -4.96 -14.45 34.76
N TYR A 297 -6.21 -14.29 34.29
CA TYR A 297 -7.32 -13.81 35.13
C TYR A 297 -7.56 -14.73 36.33
N ALA A 298 -7.62 -16.04 36.08
CA ALA A 298 -7.82 -17.03 37.13
C ALA A 298 -6.71 -16.98 38.18
N GLU A 299 -5.46 -16.83 37.74
CA GLU A 299 -4.32 -16.64 38.64
C GLU A 299 -4.42 -15.34 39.45
N ALA A 300 -4.77 -14.22 38.80
CA ALA A 300 -4.93 -12.93 39.47
C ALA A 300 -6.02 -12.97 40.56
N VAL A 301 -7.16 -13.60 40.29
CA VAL A 301 -8.24 -13.77 41.28
C VAL A 301 -7.79 -14.65 42.45
N ARG A 302 -7.02 -15.72 42.19
CA ARG A 302 -6.46 -16.57 43.26
C ARG A 302 -5.50 -15.79 44.16
N ILE A 303 -4.61 -15.01 43.57
CA ILE A 303 -3.66 -14.16 44.31
C ILE A 303 -4.43 -13.16 45.17
N GLN A 304 -5.41 -12.45 44.60
CA GLN A 304 -6.24 -11.50 45.35
C GLN A 304 -6.94 -12.14 46.55
N ARG A 305 -7.50 -13.35 46.38
CA ARG A 305 -8.16 -14.07 47.48
C ARG A 305 -7.17 -14.53 48.55
N LEU A 306 -5.99 -14.99 48.15
CA LEU A 306 -4.93 -15.38 49.09
C LEU A 306 -4.48 -14.20 49.93
N GLU A 307 -4.23 -13.04 49.30
CA GLU A 307 -3.88 -11.80 50.00
C GLU A 307 -5.00 -11.32 50.93
N ALA A 308 -6.27 -11.46 50.53
CA ALA A 308 -7.40 -11.11 51.38
C ALA A 308 -7.51 -12.03 52.61
N GLN A 309 -7.28 -13.33 52.44
CA GLN A 309 -7.24 -14.30 53.54
C GLN A 309 -6.09 -14.00 54.49
N GLU A 310 -4.90 -13.71 53.98
CA GLU A 310 -3.74 -13.35 54.78
C GLU A 310 -4.01 -12.11 55.66
N LYS A 311 -4.61 -11.06 55.09
CA LYS A 311 -5.01 -9.86 55.83
C LYS A 311 -6.08 -10.15 56.89
N ALA A 312 -7.08 -10.96 56.54
CA ALA A 312 -8.14 -11.35 57.47
C ALA A 312 -7.60 -12.16 58.65
N TRP A 313 -6.68 -13.10 58.39
CA TRP A 313 -6.00 -13.88 59.42
C TRP A 313 -5.20 -13.01 60.38
N ARG A 314 -4.33 -12.11 59.87
CA ARG A 314 -3.59 -11.17 60.73
C ARG A 314 -4.54 -10.32 61.56
N ARG A 315 -5.60 -9.79 60.95
CA ARG A 315 -6.58 -8.96 61.65
C ARG A 315 -7.32 -9.74 62.75
N ALA A 316 -7.62 -11.01 62.52
CA ALA A 316 -8.22 -11.88 63.53
C ALA A 316 -7.26 -12.11 64.70
N ALA A 317 -5.97 -12.33 64.44
CA ALA A 317 -4.95 -12.46 65.48
C ALA A 317 -4.82 -11.19 66.34
N ASP A 318 -4.71 -10.02 65.71
CA ASP A 318 -4.65 -8.73 66.43
C ASP A 318 -5.89 -8.50 67.31
N LEU A 319 -7.09 -8.83 66.78
CA LEU A 319 -8.33 -8.69 67.52
C LEU A 319 -8.45 -9.71 68.66
N ALA A 320 -7.95 -10.93 68.49
CA ALA A 320 -7.91 -11.92 69.55
C ALA A 320 -7.03 -11.44 70.72
N GLU A 321 -5.83 -10.90 70.42
CA GLU A 321 -4.95 -10.31 71.42
C GLU A 321 -5.62 -9.13 72.16
N TYR A 322 -6.29 -8.24 71.41
CA TYR A 322 -7.06 -7.15 72.00
C TYR A 322 -8.20 -7.64 72.90
N ILE A 323 -8.93 -8.68 72.49
CA ILE A 323 -10.00 -9.29 73.29
C ILE A 323 -9.42 -9.91 74.57
N ASP A 324 -8.26 -10.54 74.52
CA ASP A 324 -7.61 -11.08 75.71
C ASP A 324 -7.16 -9.97 76.67
N ALA A 325 -6.67 -8.85 76.15
CA ALA A 325 -6.40 -7.65 76.96
C ALA A 325 -7.68 -7.07 77.59
N LEU A 326 -8.81 -7.03 76.85
CA LEU A 326 -10.11 -6.62 77.38
C LEU A 326 -10.58 -7.55 78.50
N ARG A 327 -10.46 -8.87 78.32
CA ARG A 327 -10.80 -9.85 79.36
C ARG A 327 -10.03 -9.61 80.65
N LEU A 328 -8.71 -9.36 80.54
CA LEU A 328 -7.87 -9.06 81.69
C LEU A 328 -8.29 -7.74 82.37
N HIS A 329 -8.66 -6.72 81.59
CA HIS A 329 -9.16 -5.45 82.13
C HIS A 329 -10.51 -5.63 82.85
N THR A 330 -11.46 -6.35 82.26
CA THR A 330 -12.80 -6.60 82.82
C THR A 330 -12.74 -7.37 84.14
N GLN A 331 -11.73 -8.23 84.36
CA GLN A 331 -11.52 -8.91 85.65
C GLN A 331 -11.29 -7.94 86.81
N ASN A 332 -10.76 -6.74 86.54
CA ASN A 332 -10.51 -5.71 87.55
C ASN A 332 -11.71 -4.78 87.79
N LEU A 333 -12.80 -4.91 87.02
CA LEU A 333 -14.00 -4.12 87.22
C LEU A 333 -14.84 -4.67 88.39
N PRO A 334 -15.43 -3.80 89.22
CA PRO A 334 -16.37 -4.22 90.26
C PRO A 334 -17.60 -4.88 89.63
N THR A 335 -18.18 -5.85 90.34
CA THR A 335 -19.37 -6.55 89.89
C THR A 335 -20.54 -5.58 89.75
N GLY A 336 -21.16 -5.54 88.57
CA GLY A 336 -22.26 -4.62 88.26
C GLY A 336 -22.50 -4.49 86.76
N THR A 337 -23.39 -3.59 86.38
CA THR A 337 -23.87 -3.40 85.00
C THR A 337 -22.77 -3.10 83.98
N GLU A 338 -21.70 -2.40 84.39
CA GLU A 338 -20.56 -2.10 83.53
C GLU A 338 -19.76 -3.36 83.16
N ARG A 339 -19.56 -4.25 84.14
CA ARG A 339 -18.90 -5.54 83.93
C ARG A 339 -19.73 -6.46 83.04
N ASP A 340 -21.03 -6.56 83.30
CA ASP A 340 -21.95 -7.38 82.50
C ASP A 340 -21.98 -6.92 81.03
N GLY A 341 -21.97 -5.60 80.80
CA GLY A 341 -21.89 -5.02 79.45
C GLY A 341 -20.57 -5.32 78.74
N ALA A 342 -19.45 -5.25 79.46
CA ALA A 342 -18.14 -5.60 78.92
C ALA A 342 -18.03 -7.10 78.57
N GLU A 343 -18.56 -7.99 79.42
CA GLU A 343 -18.60 -9.44 79.17
C GLU A 343 -19.46 -9.78 77.95
N ALA A 344 -20.63 -9.14 77.79
CA ALA A 344 -21.48 -9.30 76.61
C ALA A 344 -20.79 -8.81 75.31
N TRP A 345 -20.07 -7.69 75.37
CA TRP A 345 -19.27 -7.19 74.23
C TRP A 345 -18.14 -8.16 73.86
N ILE A 346 -17.39 -8.67 74.84
CA ILE A 346 -16.34 -9.67 74.63
C ILE A 346 -16.89 -10.93 73.97
N ALA A 347 -18.07 -11.41 74.41
CA ALA A 347 -18.70 -12.59 73.83
C ALA A 347 -19.06 -12.36 72.34
N TRP A 348 -19.66 -11.22 72.01
CA TRP A 348 -19.94 -10.84 70.63
C TRP A 348 -18.67 -10.71 69.79
N ALA A 349 -17.65 -10.02 70.30
CA ALA A 349 -16.39 -9.77 69.61
C ALA A 349 -15.63 -11.07 69.35
N SER A 350 -15.62 -12.00 70.32
CA SER A 350 -15.03 -13.34 70.15
C SER A 350 -15.71 -14.11 69.01
N GLY A 351 -17.04 -14.05 68.92
CA GLY A 351 -17.78 -14.65 67.81
C GLY A 351 -17.51 -13.98 66.46
N HIS A 352 -17.24 -12.67 66.43
CA HIS A 352 -16.83 -11.97 65.21
C HIS A 352 -15.44 -12.43 64.73
N VAL A 353 -14.45 -12.51 65.62
CA VAL A 353 -13.10 -13.00 65.29
C VAL A 353 -13.13 -14.41 64.74
N GLN A 354 -13.94 -15.31 65.32
CA GLN A 354 -14.10 -16.67 64.81
C GLN A 354 -14.59 -16.71 63.35
N ARG A 355 -15.51 -15.82 62.97
CA ARG A 355 -16.01 -15.71 61.59
C ARG A 355 -15.03 -15.03 60.63
N LEU A 356 -14.20 -14.13 61.15
CA LEU A 356 -13.22 -13.38 60.37
C LEU A 356 -12.00 -14.25 60.03
N ASP A 357 -11.55 -15.09 60.96
CA ASP A 357 -10.38 -15.93 60.78
C ASP A 357 -10.63 -16.98 59.68
N PRO A 358 -9.94 -16.91 58.54
CA PRO A 358 -10.13 -17.83 57.44
C PRO A 358 -9.76 -19.29 57.79
N LEU A 359 -8.97 -19.52 58.85
CA LEU A 359 -8.59 -20.87 59.28
C LEU A 359 -9.73 -21.63 59.98
N ASN A 360 -10.78 -20.93 60.42
CA ASN A 360 -11.99 -21.56 60.96
C ASN A 360 -12.97 -22.01 59.87
N GLY A 361 -12.70 -21.64 58.61
CA GLY A 361 -13.46 -22.08 57.43
C GLY A 361 -12.89 -23.34 56.78
N THR A 362 -13.46 -23.71 55.62
CA THR A 362 -12.91 -24.80 54.81
C THR A 362 -11.79 -24.29 53.90
N LEU A 363 -10.59 -24.84 54.07
CA LEU A 363 -9.45 -24.59 53.20
C LEU A 363 -9.65 -25.33 51.87
N ARG A 364 -10.07 -24.60 50.83
CA ARG A 364 -10.26 -25.13 49.47
C ARG A 364 -9.73 -24.15 48.45
N LEU A 365 -9.39 -24.66 47.27
CA LEU A 365 -9.05 -23.81 46.14
C LEU A 365 -10.24 -22.87 45.85
N PRO A 366 -10.03 -21.56 45.73
CA PRO A 366 -11.14 -20.64 45.53
C PRO A 366 -11.79 -20.87 44.16
N ASP A 367 -13.13 -20.91 44.13
CA ASP A 367 -13.88 -21.02 42.88
C ASP A 367 -13.83 -19.71 42.10
N ILE A 368 -13.48 -19.78 40.82
CA ILE A 368 -13.21 -18.60 39.99
C ILE A 368 -14.42 -18.39 39.10
N PRO A 369 -15.12 -17.24 39.22
CA PRO A 369 -16.25 -16.95 38.35
C PRO A 369 -15.79 -16.91 36.90
N GLU A 370 -16.65 -17.35 35.99
CA GLU A 370 -16.37 -17.23 34.56
C GLU A 370 -16.20 -15.74 34.21
N PRO A 371 -15.04 -15.33 33.63
CA PRO A 371 -14.76 -13.93 33.39
C PRO A 371 -15.68 -13.37 32.30
N ARG A 372 -16.13 -12.14 32.48
CA ARG A 372 -16.74 -11.38 31.38
C ARG A 372 -15.66 -10.93 30.42
N ALA A 373 -16.05 -10.59 29.20
CA ALA A 373 -15.16 -10.03 28.18
C ALA A 373 -14.31 -8.86 28.72
N ASP A 374 -14.93 -7.93 29.46
CA ASP A 374 -14.24 -6.77 30.02
C ASP A 374 -13.24 -7.13 31.13
N ASP A 375 -13.48 -8.23 31.87
CA ASP A 375 -12.57 -8.69 32.93
C ASP A 375 -11.24 -9.22 32.35
N LEU A 376 -11.26 -9.68 31.11
CA LEU A 376 -10.08 -10.19 30.39
C LEU A 376 -9.24 -9.07 29.76
N GLN A 377 -9.81 -7.87 29.59
CA GLN A 377 -9.16 -6.75 28.89
C GLN A 377 -7.75 -6.42 29.41
N PRO A 378 -7.46 -6.41 30.73
CA PRO A 378 -6.11 -6.15 31.25
C PRO A 378 -5.07 -7.19 30.83
N PHE A 379 -5.51 -8.42 30.55
CA PHE A 379 -4.65 -9.58 30.24
C PHE A 379 -4.49 -9.82 28.74
N LEU A 380 -5.23 -9.08 27.91
CA LEU A 380 -5.25 -9.27 26.46
C LEU A 380 -4.16 -8.52 25.68
N HIS A 381 -3.25 -7.79 26.35
CA HIS A 381 -2.07 -7.14 25.75
C HIS A 381 -2.35 -6.37 24.44
N GLY A 382 -3.49 -5.68 24.34
CA GLY A 382 -3.90 -4.90 23.17
C GLY A 382 -4.86 -5.61 22.21
N TRP A 383 -5.22 -6.87 22.46
CA TRP A 383 -6.31 -7.55 21.77
C TRP A 383 -7.69 -7.10 22.30
N ASN A 384 -8.68 -7.01 21.42
CA ASN A 384 -10.06 -6.72 21.79
C ASN A 384 -10.75 -8.01 22.28
N PRO A 385 -11.39 -8.04 23.47
CA PRO A 385 -12.08 -9.23 23.98
C PRO A 385 -13.31 -9.66 23.15
N TYR A 386 -13.85 -8.79 22.31
CA TYR A 386 -15.04 -9.07 21.49
C TYR A 386 -14.72 -9.60 20.08
N GLY A 387 -13.45 -9.59 19.67
CA GLY A 387 -13.04 -10.23 18.43
C GLY A 387 -11.69 -9.78 17.88
N PRO A 388 -11.22 -10.46 16.81
CA PRO A 388 -9.95 -10.16 16.17
C PRO A 388 -9.99 -8.87 15.33
N GLY A 389 -11.12 -8.17 15.24
CA GLY A 389 -11.44 -7.19 14.20
C GLY A 389 -10.90 -5.77 14.37
N PHE A 390 -10.50 -5.37 15.59
CA PHE A 390 -10.69 -4.02 16.13
C PHE A 390 -12.12 -3.77 16.58
#